data_AF-A0A5A9XAT6-F1
#
_entry.id   AF-A0A5A9XAT6-F1
#
_cell.length_a   1.000
_cell.length_b   1.000
_cell.length_c   1.000
_cell.angle_alpha   90.00
_cell.angle_beta   90.00
_cell.angle_gamma   90.00
#
_symmetry.space_group_name_H-M   'P 1'
#
loop_
_entity.id
_entity.type
_entity.pdbx_description
1 polymer ?
#
loop_
_entity_poly.entity_id
_entity_poly.type
_entity_poly.pdbx_seq_one_letter_code
_entity_poly.pdbx_strand_id
1 'polypeptide(L)'
;MKKLANVVAFSPNVTRLENDLRSQIANVMAQYPDLSAYGFHFSAGGEWDDLELYKCYRDMMLTSRFADEVLTCIEAIYAPRARWEARAWRLDLGGSYGLKHAVERWVREGNRDDLASYISNGAFIVAAVIEGWVPVRSQRSPNCRFAREGKR
;
A
#
# COMPACT_ATOMS: atom_id res chain seq x y z
N MET A 1 45.08 -15.34 1.63
CA MET A 1 43.64 -15.11 1.35
C MET A 1 42.90 -14.90 2.67
N LYS A 2 42.58 -13.64 3.03
CA LYS A 2 41.74 -13.32 4.20
C LYS A 2 40.35 -12.97 3.69
N LYS A 3 39.34 -13.76 4.06
CA LYS A 3 37.92 -13.47 3.85
C LYS A 3 37.56 -12.26 4.72
N LEU A 4 37.21 -11.14 4.09
CA LEU A 4 36.53 -10.04 4.78
C LEU A 4 35.07 -10.46 4.95
N ALA A 5 34.67 -10.71 6.19
CA ALA A 5 33.27 -10.79 6.57
C ALA A 5 32.70 -9.36 6.49
N ASN A 6 31.96 -9.07 5.41
CA ASN A 6 31.13 -7.87 5.32
C ASN A 6 29.91 -8.07 6.20
N VAL A 7 30.03 -7.71 7.48
CA VAL A 7 28.87 -7.39 8.30
C VAL A 7 28.49 -5.97 7.93
N VAL A 8 27.49 -5.83 7.05
CA VAL A 8 26.84 -4.53 6.79
C VAL A 8 26.10 -4.18 8.07
N ALA A 9 26.71 -3.34 8.92
CA ALA A 9 26.00 -2.68 9.99
C ALA A 9 24.91 -1.80 9.36
N PHE A 10 23.65 -2.15 9.56
CA PHE A 10 22.52 -1.35 9.10
C PHE A 10 22.61 0.05 9.74
N SER A 11 22.58 1.08 8.90
CA SER A 11 22.65 2.48 9.35
C SER A 11 21.46 2.80 10.26
N PRO A 12 21.65 3.42 11.44
CA PRO A 12 20.58 3.79 12.36
C PRO A 12 19.44 4.61 11.72
N ASN A 13 19.74 5.34 10.65
CA ASN A 13 18.77 6.14 9.92
C ASN A 13 17.80 5.30 9.09
N VAL A 14 18.23 4.16 8.56
CA VAL A 14 17.37 3.23 7.80
C VAL A 14 16.40 2.53 8.75
N THR A 15 16.91 2.02 9.87
CA THR A 15 16.09 1.38 10.91
C THR A 15 15.05 2.34 11.50
N ARG A 16 15.37 3.63 11.63
CA ARG A 16 14.42 4.64 12.11
C ARG A 16 13.27 4.89 11.11
N LEU A 17 13.57 4.94 9.82
CA LEU A 17 12.55 5.14 8.77
C LEU A 17 11.64 3.90 8.63
N GLU A 18 12.21 2.70 8.70
CA GLU A 18 11.43 1.45 8.69
C GLU A 18 10.50 1.33 9.90
N ASN A 19 10.98 1.70 11.10
CA ASN A 19 10.17 1.70 12.31
C ASN A 19 9.06 2.74 12.28
N ASP A 20 9.32 3.90 11.65
CA ASP A 20 8.31 4.94 11.47
C ASP A 20 7.19 4.45 10.54
N LEU A 21 7.55 3.85 9.41
CA LEU A 21 6.57 3.31 8.47
C LEU A 21 5.70 2.22 9.09
N ARG A 22 6.29 1.26 9.82
CA ARG A 22 5.50 0.20 10.49
C ARG A 22 4.51 0.78 11.50
N SER A 23 4.92 1.83 12.21
CA SER A 23 4.04 2.55 13.14
C SER A 23 2.89 3.24 12.40
N GLN A 24 3.18 3.85 11.24
CA GLN A 24 2.15 4.45 10.38
C GLN A 24 1.18 3.39 9.83
N ILE A 25 1.67 2.24 9.35
CA ILE A 25 0.83 1.11 8.91
C ILE A 25 -0.09 0.65 10.05
N ALA A 26 0.46 0.45 11.27
CA ALA A 26 -0.31 0.06 12.44
C ALA A 26 -1.39 1.09 12.80
N ASN A 27 -1.07 2.39 12.69
CA ASN A 27 -2.04 3.47 12.90
C ASN A 27 -3.18 3.42 11.87
N VAL A 28 -2.86 3.16 10.60
CA VAL A 28 -3.89 2.97 9.56
C VAL A 28 -4.76 1.74 9.86
N MET A 29 -4.16 0.62 10.26
CA MET A 29 -4.91 -0.59 10.64
C MET A 29 -5.84 -0.36 11.84
N ALA A 30 -5.45 0.51 12.79
CA ALA A 30 -6.27 0.89 13.93
C ALA A 30 -7.44 1.82 13.52
N GLN A 31 -7.21 2.74 12.58
CA GLN A 31 -8.26 3.61 12.02
C GLN A 31 -9.25 2.84 11.15
N TYR A 32 -8.77 1.80 10.44
CA TYR A 32 -9.56 0.98 9.52
C TYR A 32 -9.51 -0.49 9.95
N PRO A 33 -10.33 -0.88 10.96
CA PRO A 33 -10.28 -2.21 11.57
C PRO A 33 -10.78 -3.35 10.68
N ASP A 34 -11.32 -3.03 9.50
CA ASP A 34 -11.73 -3.96 8.46
C ASP A 34 -10.83 -3.93 7.22
N LEU A 35 -9.74 -3.17 7.23
CA LEU A 35 -8.74 -3.21 6.16
C LEU A 35 -7.82 -4.44 6.31
N SER A 36 -7.49 -5.06 5.18
CA SER A 36 -6.54 -6.17 5.05
C SER A 36 -5.62 -5.96 3.85
N ALA A 37 -4.66 -6.87 3.61
CA ALA A 37 -3.81 -6.84 2.42
C ALA A 37 -4.61 -6.89 1.09
N TYR A 38 -5.79 -7.50 1.07
CA TYR A 38 -6.64 -7.54 -0.14
C TYR A 38 -7.58 -6.33 -0.29
N GLY A 39 -7.58 -5.42 0.69
CA GLY A 39 -8.50 -4.28 0.77
C GLY A 39 -9.49 -4.44 1.92
N PHE A 40 -10.61 -3.71 1.84
CA PHE A 40 -11.61 -3.71 2.90
C PHE A 40 -12.40 -5.02 2.93
N HIS A 41 -12.58 -5.57 4.12
CA HIS A 41 -13.53 -6.63 4.35
C HIS A 41 -14.96 -6.10 4.17
N PHE A 42 -15.81 -6.93 3.59
CA PHE A 42 -17.22 -6.65 3.34
C PHE A 42 -17.96 -7.98 3.28
N SER A 43 -19.20 -8.01 3.75
CA SER A 43 -20.00 -9.23 3.68
C SER A 43 -20.72 -9.33 2.35
N ALA A 44 -20.49 -10.43 1.63
CA ALA A 44 -21.09 -10.68 0.32
C ALA A 44 -21.30 -12.16 -0.02
N GLY A 45 -21.08 -13.08 0.93
CA GLY A 45 -21.02 -14.51 0.66
C GLY A 45 -19.64 -14.97 0.21
N GLY A 46 -19.32 -16.24 0.48
CA GLY A 46 -18.10 -16.90 0.00
C GLY A 46 -16.84 -16.52 0.78
N GLU A 47 -15.70 -16.45 0.10
CA GLU A 47 -14.38 -16.16 0.72
C GLU A 47 -14.33 -14.80 1.44
N TRP A 48 -15.21 -13.88 1.06
CA TRP A 48 -15.28 -12.54 1.65
C TRP A 48 -15.94 -12.51 3.03
N ASP A 49 -16.70 -13.57 3.40
CA ASP A 49 -17.27 -13.75 4.74
C ASP A 49 -16.37 -14.61 5.64
N ASP A 50 -15.28 -15.18 5.10
CA ASP A 50 -14.37 -16.04 5.86
C ASP A 50 -13.49 -15.19 6.79
N LEU A 51 -13.83 -15.25 8.08
CA LEU A 51 -13.15 -14.49 9.13
C LEU A 51 -11.70 -14.94 9.34
N GLU A 52 -11.39 -16.23 9.16
CA GLU A 52 -10.02 -16.73 9.32
C GLU A 52 -9.15 -16.29 8.15
N LEU A 53 -9.70 -16.33 6.95
CA LEU A 53 -9.02 -15.81 5.76
C LEU A 53 -8.79 -14.29 5.88
N TYR A 54 -9.78 -13.55 6.36
CA TYR A 54 -9.63 -12.12 6.65
C TYR A 54 -8.51 -11.85 7.65
N LYS A 55 -8.46 -12.56 8.78
CA LYS A 55 -7.38 -12.42 9.78
C LYS A 55 -6.01 -12.71 9.18
N CYS A 56 -5.91 -13.77 8.38
CA CYS A 56 -4.67 -14.10 7.66
C CYS A 56 -4.20 -12.94 6.78
N TYR A 57 -5.10 -12.34 5.99
CA TYR A 57 -4.78 -11.17 5.15
C TYR A 57 -4.50 -9.91 5.96
N ARG A 58 -5.07 -9.78 7.15
CA ARG A 58 -4.76 -8.67 8.08
C ARG A 58 -3.37 -8.83 8.68
N ASP A 59 -2.99 -10.03 9.09
CA ASP A 59 -1.65 -10.33 9.62
C ASP A 59 -0.55 -10.15 8.57
N MET A 60 -0.85 -10.40 7.30
CA MET A 60 0.07 -10.09 6.19
C MET A 60 0.51 -8.62 6.17
N MET A 61 -0.33 -7.69 6.65
CA MET A 61 0.01 -6.26 6.71
C MET A 61 1.14 -5.94 7.69
N LEU A 62 1.47 -6.86 8.61
CA LEU A 62 2.53 -6.72 9.59
C LEU A 62 3.90 -7.19 9.07
N THR A 63 3.94 -7.80 7.88
CA THR A 63 5.16 -8.35 7.29
C THR A 63 6.05 -7.27 6.68
N SER A 64 7.36 -7.53 6.57
CA SER A 64 8.29 -6.63 5.87
C SER A 64 7.93 -6.45 4.40
N ARG A 65 7.51 -7.53 3.73
CA ARG A 65 7.08 -7.50 2.35
C ARG A 65 5.94 -6.50 2.12
N PHE A 66 4.94 -6.48 3.00
CA PHE A 66 3.85 -5.52 2.88
C PHE A 66 4.34 -4.07 3.06
N ALA A 67 5.28 -3.85 3.98
CA ALA A 67 5.90 -2.53 4.14
C ALA A 67 6.65 -2.07 2.88
N ASP A 68 7.35 -2.98 2.19
CA ASP A 68 8.03 -2.68 0.92
C ASP A 68 7.03 -2.30 -0.19
N GLU A 69 5.88 -2.97 -0.24
CA GLU A 69 4.78 -2.64 -1.16
C GLU A 69 4.21 -1.24 -0.87
N VAL A 70 4.04 -0.88 0.41
CA VAL A 70 3.58 0.46 0.83
C VAL A 70 4.60 1.53 0.44
N LEU A 71 5.89 1.31 0.68
CA LEU A 71 6.95 2.24 0.26
C LEU A 71 6.96 2.46 -1.24
N THR A 72 6.84 1.37 -2.01
CA THR A 72 6.76 1.44 -3.48
C THR A 72 5.59 2.31 -3.92
N CYS A 73 4.44 2.22 -3.24
CA CYS A 73 3.28 3.06 -3.52
C CYS A 73 3.53 4.54 -3.17
N ILE A 74 4.14 4.83 -2.02
CA ILE A 74 4.50 6.20 -1.62
C ILE A 74 5.48 6.81 -2.62
N GLU A 75 6.54 6.09 -3.01
CA GLU A 75 7.48 6.54 -4.04
C GLU A 75 6.76 6.86 -5.36
N ALA A 76 5.83 6.00 -5.77
CA ALA A 76 5.04 6.22 -6.97
C ALA A 76 4.19 7.50 -6.87
N ILE A 77 3.53 7.75 -5.73
CA ILE A 77 2.68 8.95 -5.49
C ILE A 77 3.46 10.26 -5.68
N TYR A 78 4.78 10.26 -5.44
CA TYR A 78 5.63 11.45 -5.56
C TYR A 78 6.49 11.50 -6.83
N ALA A 79 6.45 10.48 -7.69
CA ALA A 79 7.39 10.36 -8.81
C ALA A 79 7.18 11.47 -9.88
N PRO A 80 8.21 12.29 -10.22
CA PRO A 80 8.09 13.40 -11.19
C PRO A 80 7.73 12.99 -12.64
N ARG A 81 7.84 11.69 -12.96
CA ARG A 81 7.44 11.10 -14.25
C ARG A 81 6.05 10.48 -14.22
N ALA A 82 5.30 10.69 -13.15
CA ALA A 82 3.92 10.30 -13.07
C ALA A 82 3.02 11.20 -13.93
N ARG A 83 3.24 11.22 -15.24
CA ARG A 83 2.23 11.67 -16.23
C ARG A 83 0.96 10.79 -16.22
N TRP A 84 0.88 9.79 -15.33
CA TRP A 84 -0.35 9.09 -14.94
C TRP A 84 -1.22 9.88 -13.93
N GLU A 85 -0.66 10.87 -13.23
CA GLU A 85 -1.31 11.70 -12.19
C GLU A 85 -2.43 12.61 -12.70
N ALA A 86 -2.32 13.12 -13.93
CA ALA A 86 -3.33 14.03 -14.46
C ALA A 86 -4.62 13.32 -14.93
N ARG A 87 -4.64 11.99 -15.01
CA ARG A 87 -5.83 11.20 -15.38
C ARG A 87 -6.31 10.27 -14.27
N ALA A 88 -5.45 9.50 -13.61
CA ALA A 88 -5.92 8.50 -12.65
C ALA A 88 -6.45 9.13 -11.34
N TRP A 89 -5.80 10.19 -10.85
CA TRP A 89 -6.20 10.91 -9.63
C TRP A 89 -7.19 12.05 -9.88
N ARG A 90 -7.18 12.63 -11.11
CA ARG A 90 -8.09 13.72 -11.51
C ARG A 90 -9.42 13.26 -12.09
N LEU A 91 -9.57 11.99 -12.50
CA LEU A 91 -10.79 11.53 -13.19
C LEU A 91 -11.83 10.82 -12.33
N ASP A 92 -11.66 10.61 -11.01
CA ASP A 92 -12.70 9.91 -10.21
C ASP A 92 -13.04 8.49 -10.77
N LEU A 93 -12.13 7.89 -11.55
CA LEU A 93 -12.37 6.67 -12.34
C LEU A 93 -11.50 5.45 -11.94
N GLY A 94 -10.53 5.61 -11.04
CA GLY A 94 -9.73 4.49 -10.54
C GLY A 94 -10.01 4.22 -9.07
N GLY A 95 -10.79 3.19 -8.75
CA GLY A 95 -10.75 2.63 -7.40
C GLY A 95 -9.33 2.12 -7.07
N SER A 96 -9.06 1.85 -5.80
CA SER A 96 -7.77 1.35 -5.29
C SER A 96 -7.16 0.24 -6.14
N TYR A 97 -8.00 -0.66 -6.67
CA TYR A 97 -7.60 -1.73 -7.60
C TYR A 97 -6.94 -1.23 -8.89
N GLY A 98 -7.53 -0.23 -9.55
CA GLY A 98 -6.97 0.33 -10.78
C GLY A 98 -5.68 1.10 -10.51
N LEU A 99 -5.62 1.80 -9.38
CA LEU A 99 -4.47 2.60 -8.99
C LEU A 99 -3.27 1.71 -8.60
N LYS A 100 -3.49 0.61 -7.87
CA LYS A 100 -2.40 -0.33 -7.54
C LYS A 100 -1.77 -0.96 -8.78
N HIS A 101 -2.56 -1.26 -9.82
CA HIS A 101 -2.05 -1.74 -11.10
C HIS A 101 -1.31 -0.66 -11.91
N ALA A 102 -1.64 0.62 -11.71
CA ALA A 102 -0.87 1.72 -12.28
C ALA A 102 0.53 1.80 -11.63
N VAL A 103 0.63 1.57 -10.32
CA VAL A 103 1.92 1.47 -9.61
C VAL A 103 2.73 0.27 -10.14
N GLU A 104 2.14 -0.92 -10.21
CA GLU A 104 2.82 -2.12 -10.76
C GLU A 104 3.35 -1.87 -12.18
N ARG A 105 2.57 -1.15 -13.02
CA ARG A 105 2.99 -0.76 -14.37
C ARG A 105 4.15 0.22 -14.34
N TRP A 106 4.12 1.23 -13.47
CA TRP A 106 5.19 2.21 -13.33
C TRP A 106 6.51 1.55 -12.91
N VAL A 107 6.47 0.60 -11.95
CA VAL A 107 7.64 -0.19 -11.54
C VAL A 107 8.22 -0.95 -12.74
N ARG A 108 7.37 -1.65 -13.49
CA ARG A 108 7.77 -2.44 -14.65
C ARG A 108 8.32 -1.60 -15.80
N GLU A 109 7.67 -0.49 -16.15
CA GLU A 109 8.11 0.39 -17.25
C GLU A 109 9.37 1.19 -16.88
N GLY A 110 9.60 1.42 -15.59
CA GLY A 110 10.79 2.08 -15.08
C GLY A 110 12.02 1.18 -14.93
N ASN A 111 11.90 -0.14 -15.16
CA ASN A 111 12.91 -1.15 -14.84
C ASN A 111 13.46 -0.98 -13.40
N ARG A 112 12.55 -0.75 -12.45
CA ARG A 112 12.86 -0.56 -11.02
C ARG A 112 12.88 -1.90 -10.29
N ASP A 113 13.90 -2.71 -10.56
CA ASP A 113 14.08 -4.03 -9.92
C ASP A 113 14.33 -3.92 -8.40
N ASP A 114 14.62 -2.72 -7.92
CA ASP A 114 14.73 -2.36 -6.50
C ASP A 114 13.38 -2.21 -5.79
N LEU A 115 12.26 -2.21 -6.52
CA LEU A 115 10.92 -1.99 -5.99
C LEU A 115 10.01 -3.22 -6.11
N ALA A 116 8.95 -3.25 -5.30
CA ALA A 116 7.96 -4.31 -5.36
C ALA A 116 7.19 -4.27 -6.69
N SER A 117 7.34 -5.32 -7.51
CA SER A 117 6.67 -5.44 -8.81
C SER A 117 5.20 -5.87 -8.71
N TYR A 118 4.83 -6.50 -7.61
CA TYR A 118 3.45 -6.81 -7.24
C TYR A 118 3.02 -5.91 -6.08
N ILE A 119 1.83 -5.33 -6.18
CA ILE A 119 1.27 -4.49 -5.13
C ILE A 119 -0.06 -5.09 -4.67
N SER A 120 -0.18 -5.37 -3.37
CA SER A 120 -1.46 -5.72 -2.78
C SER A 120 -2.40 -4.50 -2.76
N ASN A 121 -3.70 -4.72 -2.89
CA ASN A 121 -4.68 -3.63 -2.90
C ASN A 121 -4.67 -2.85 -1.57
N GLY A 122 -4.50 -3.57 -0.46
CA GLY A 122 -4.33 -2.99 0.87
C GLY A 122 -3.10 -2.10 0.98
N ALA A 123 -1.96 -2.48 0.40
CA ALA A 123 -0.74 -1.65 0.45
C ALA A 123 -0.95 -0.28 -0.21
N PHE A 124 -1.65 -0.24 -1.34
CA PHE A 124 -2.00 1.04 -1.98
C PHE A 124 -2.95 1.88 -1.13
N ILE A 125 -3.99 1.27 -0.53
CA ILE A 125 -4.92 1.98 0.36
C ILE A 125 -4.16 2.58 1.55
N VAL A 126 -3.27 1.80 2.18
CA VAL A 126 -2.46 2.26 3.30
C VAL A 126 -1.57 3.43 2.89
N ALA A 127 -0.86 3.32 1.76
CA ALA A 127 -0.03 4.42 1.25
C ALA A 127 -0.86 5.68 1.01
N ALA A 128 -2.03 5.58 0.38
CA ALA A 128 -2.90 6.73 0.15
C ALA A 128 -3.37 7.38 1.47
N VAL A 129 -3.71 6.58 2.49
CA VAL A 129 -4.10 7.11 3.81
C VAL A 129 -2.94 7.83 4.50
N ILE A 130 -1.74 7.26 4.46
CA ILE A 130 -0.51 7.89 4.98
C ILE A 130 -0.29 9.27 4.32
N GLU A 131 -0.59 9.37 3.03
CA GLU A 131 -0.49 10.61 2.24
C GLU A 131 -1.70 11.56 2.38
N GLY A 132 -2.59 11.31 3.35
CA GLY A 132 -3.71 12.20 3.68
C GLY A 132 -4.95 12.06 2.78
N TRP A 133 -5.08 10.94 2.06
CA TRP A 133 -6.29 10.62 1.32
C TRP A 133 -7.28 9.81 2.16
N VAL A 134 -8.57 10.12 2.03
CA VAL A 134 -9.64 9.44 2.78
C VAL A 134 -10.30 8.39 1.88
N PRO A 135 -10.30 7.10 2.25
CA PRO A 135 -10.95 6.06 1.48
C PRO A 135 -12.48 6.19 1.54
N VAL A 136 -13.11 6.20 0.37
CA VAL A 136 -14.57 6.17 0.20
C VAL A 136 -14.97 4.76 -0.24
N ARG A 137 -15.68 4.05 0.63
CA ARG A 137 -15.92 2.61 0.49
C ARG A 137 -17.22 2.29 -0.23
N SER A 138 -17.19 1.20 -1.00
CA SER A 138 -18.40 0.47 -1.38
C SER A 138 -18.63 -0.65 -0.36
N GLN A 139 -19.88 -0.92 0.01
CA GLN A 139 -20.20 -2.05 0.89
C GLN A 139 -20.15 -3.43 0.18
N ARG A 140 -19.79 -3.46 -1.10
CA ARG A 140 -19.84 -4.67 -1.94
C ARG A 140 -18.51 -4.99 -2.62
N SER A 141 -17.42 -4.41 -2.17
CA SER A 141 -16.12 -4.54 -2.81
C SER A 141 -14.99 -4.32 -1.82
N PRO A 142 -13.85 -5.01 -1.97
CA PRO A 142 -12.68 -4.70 -1.16
C PRO A 142 -11.98 -3.41 -1.61
N ASN A 143 -12.45 -2.83 -2.71
CA ASN A 143 -11.89 -1.64 -3.31
C ASN A 143 -12.58 -0.38 -2.77
N CYS A 144 -11.82 0.70 -2.69
CA CYS A 144 -12.35 2.02 -2.35
C CYS A 144 -12.01 3.03 -3.45
N ARG A 145 -12.68 4.18 -3.41
CA ARG A 145 -12.19 5.42 -4.03
C ARG A 145 -11.47 6.25 -2.98
N PHE A 146 -10.91 7.38 -3.37
CA PHE A 146 -10.24 8.29 -2.44
C PHE A 146 -10.80 9.71 -2.60
N ALA A 147 -11.15 10.33 -1.48
CA ALA A 147 -11.43 11.76 -1.39
C ALA A 147 -10.21 12.46 -0.79
N ARG A 148 -10.03 13.74 -1.13
CA ARG A 148 -8.98 14.56 -0.50
C ARG A 148 -9.50 15.09 0.83
N GLU A 149 -8.75 14.91 1.91
CA GLU A 149 -9.10 15.50 3.20
C GLU A 149 -9.20 17.04 3.05
N GLY A 150 -10.34 17.63 3.41
CA GLY A 150 -10.52 19.10 3.42
C GLY A 150 -11.20 19.77 2.21
N LYS A 151 -11.86 19.05 1.29
CA LYS A 151 -12.81 19.69 0.35
C LYS A 151 -14.26 19.42 0.78
N ARG A 152 -14.84 20.40 1.48
CA ARG A 152 -16.29 20.62 1.51
C ARG A 152 -16.72 21.34 0.23
#